data_AF-A0A4U4ELT3-F1
#
_entry.id   AF-A0A4U4ELT3-F1
#
_cell.length_a   1.000
_cell.length_b   1.000
_cell.length_c   1.000
_cell.angle_alpha   90.00
_cell.angle_beta   90.00
_cell.angle_gamma   90.00
#
_symmetry.space_group_name_H-M   'P 1'
#
loop_
_entity.id
_entity.type
_entity.pdbx_description
1 polymer ?
#
loop_
_entity_poly.entity_id
_entity_poly.type
_entity_poly.pdbx_seq_one_letter_code
_entity_poly.pdbx_strand_id
1 'polypeptide(L)'
;MQYDTIRPVYYLKKWQYYEAARHELSEVELEQAKVFFNALKQLDEQERQILSDAYYYSKQPCTFRGKTGHYHSLIPVKDDVLAKKYGVTIDRFRNMRRLAQMSLKKAMQNILNQIGDSFQFRVNTRLYLVDFINQNTNEQQYILGTKEEARIFDQTEDKQGLFFDLLLLGFDKVSVKQKNI
;
A
#
# COMPACT_ATOMS: atom_id res chain seq x y z
N MET A 1 -2.81 -1.00 -10.61
CA MET A 1 -1.76 -1.94 -10.16
C MET A 1 -2.45 -3.19 -9.65
N GLN A 2 -2.08 -4.37 -10.14
CA GLN A 2 -2.59 -5.65 -9.60
C GLN A 2 -2.03 -5.82 -8.17
N TYR A 3 -2.91 -5.74 -7.15
CA TYR A 3 -2.54 -5.76 -5.73
C TYR A 3 -2.32 -7.17 -5.14
N ASP A 4 -2.35 -8.22 -5.98
CA ASP A 4 -2.46 -9.61 -5.54
C ASP A 4 -1.21 -10.22 -4.88
N THR A 5 -0.05 -9.56 -4.88
CA THR A 5 1.14 -10.12 -4.22
C THR A 5 1.99 -9.10 -3.49
N ILE A 6 1.43 -8.43 -2.47
CA ILE A 6 2.28 -7.78 -1.45
C ILE A 6 3.21 -8.83 -0.84
N ARG A 7 4.52 -8.59 -0.93
CA ARG A 7 5.59 -9.40 -0.33
C ARG A 7 6.23 -8.63 0.82
N PRO A 8 5.79 -8.80 2.08
CA PRO A 8 6.28 -8.01 3.22
C PRO A 8 7.81 -8.03 3.38
N VAL A 9 8.43 -9.18 3.11
CA VAL A 9 9.88 -9.37 3.18
C VAL A 9 10.64 -8.40 2.26
N TYR A 10 10.07 -8.04 1.10
CA TYR A 10 10.67 -7.07 0.20
C TYR A 10 10.82 -5.70 0.88
N TYR A 11 9.76 -5.22 1.53
CA TYR A 11 9.75 -3.92 2.19
C TYR A 11 10.59 -3.93 3.47
N LEU A 12 10.49 -5.01 4.26
CA LEU A 12 11.27 -5.19 5.48
C LEU A 12 12.77 -5.15 5.23
N LYS A 13 13.25 -5.80 4.15
CA LYS A 13 14.69 -5.74 3.79
C LYS A 13 15.16 -4.34 3.41
N LYS A 14 14.26 -3.45 3.00
CA LYS A 14 14.55 -2.07 2.62
C LYS A 14 14.27 -1.05 3.72
N TRP A 15 13.90 -1.49 4.92
CA TRP A 15 13.47 -0.59 5.98
C TRP A 15 14.49 0.52 6.24
N GLN A 16 15.75 0.17 6.53
CA GLN A 16 16.80 1.18 6.73
C GLN A 16 17.03 2.06 5.50
N TYR A 17 16.90 1.53 4.29
CA TYR A 17 17.02 2.30 3.06
C TYR A 17 15.95 3.39 2.96
N TYR A 18 14.69 3.06 3.25
CA TYR A 18 13.61 4.04 3.22
C TYR A 18 13.79 5.16 4.25
N GLU A 19 14.43 4.90 5.40
CA GLU A 19 14.76 5.93 6.40
C GLU A 19 15.96 6.78 5.97
N ALA A 20 17.04 6.15 5.49
CA ALA A 20 18.29 6.81 5.14
C ALA A 20 18.15 7.66 3.88
N ALA A 21 17.55 7.10 2.83
CA ALA A 21 17.40 7.75 1.52
C ALA A 21 16.11 8.57 1.41
N ARG A 22 15.46 8.97 2.52
CA ARG A 22 14.10 9.54 2.54
C ARG A 22 13.87 10.72 1.59
N HIS A 23 14.91 11.53 1.35
CA HIS A 23 14.87 12.72 0.50
C HIS A 23 15.24 12.43 -0.96
N GLU A 24 15.70 11.21 -1.24
CA GLU A 24 16.21 10.75 -2.54
C GLU A 24 15.37 9.61 -3.13
N LEU A 25 14.30 9.21 -2.43
CA LEU A 25 13.35 8.22 -2.92
C LEU A 25 12.65 8.75 -4.18
N SER A 26 12.54 7.90 -5.20
CA SER A 26 11.63 8.17 -6.31
C SER A 26 10.17 8.19 -5.85
N GLU A 27 9.27 8.77 -6.64
CA GLU A 27 7.83 8.81 -6.29
C GLU A 27 7.26 7.43 -5.95
N VAL A 28 7.64 6.40 -6.72
CA VAL A 28 7.20 5.02 -6.49
C VAL A 28 7.74 4.48 -5.17
N GLU A 29 9.01 4.74 -4.85
CA GLU A 29 9.62 4.30 -3.58
C GLU A 29 9.03 5.04 -2.39
N LEU A 30 8.68 6.31 -2.56
CA LEU A 30 8.05 7.13 -1.54
C LEU A 30 6.63 6.64 -1.22
N GLU A 31 5.83 6.29 -2.23
CA GLU A 31 4.53 5.64 -2.02
C GLU A 31 4.66 4.26 -1.35
N GLN A 32 5.64 3.44 -1.78
CA GLN A 32 5.95 2.17 -1.13
C GLN A 32 6.33 2.34 0.34
N ALA A 33 7.17 3.34 0.65
CA ALA A 33 7.60 3.66 2.00
C ALA A 33 6.43 4.13 2.87
N LYS A 34 5.56 5.01 2.35
CA LYS A 34 4.34 5.46 3.05
C LYS A 34 3.45 4.29 3.46
N VAL A 35 3.13 3.41 2.51
CA VAL A 35 2.29 2.22 2.77
C VAL A 35 2.95 1.33 3.82
N PHE A 36 4.26 1.10 3.70
CA PHE A 36 5.01 0.27 4.63
C PHE A 36 5.05 0.85 6.05
N PHE A 37 5.41 2.13 6.22
CA PHE A 37 5.49 2.75 7.55
C PHE A 37 4.14 2.94 8.21
N ASN A 38 3.09 3.26 7.44
CA ASN A 38 1.73 3.30 7.98
C ASN A 38 1.28 1.91 8.41
N ALA A 39 1.62 0.86 7.65
CA ALA A 39 1.32 -0.51 8.04
C ALA A 39 2.07 -0.90 9.33
N LEU A 40 3.37 -0.57 9.44
CA LEU A 40 4.18 -0.79 10.64
C LEU A 40 3.61 -0.16 11.90
N LYS A 41 2.93 0.98 11.79
CA LYS A 41 2.27 1.65 12.93
C LYS A 41 1.07 0.85 13.45
N GLN A 42 0.38 0.11 12.57
CA GLN A 42 -0.82 -0.68 12.90
C GLN A 42 -0.52 -2.05 13.52
N LEU A 43 0.74 -2.52 13.50
CA LEU A 43 1.11 -3.76 14.20
C LEU A 43 1.13 -3.54 15.71
N ASP A 44 0.88 -4.63 16.43
CA ASP A 44 1.14 -4.66 17.86
C ASP A 44 2.65 -4.54 18.16
N GLU A 45 2.97 -4.24 19.42
CA GLU A 45 4.35 -4.02 19.83
C GLU A 45 5.23 -5.26 19.67
N GLN A 46 4.69 -6.45 19.95
CA GLN A 46 5.45 -7.69 19.90
C GLN A 46 5.81 -8.08 18.46
N GLU A 47 4.86 -8.00 17.54
CA GLU A 47 5.04 -8.24 16.12
C GLU A 47 6.04 -7.26 15.53
N ARG A 48 5.90 -5.97 15.84
CA ARG A 48 6.84 -4.93 15.40
C ARG A 48 8.24 -5.18 15.93
N GLN A 49 8.39 -5.63 17.18
CA GLN A 49 9.68 -5.97 17.77
C GLN A 49 10.33 -7.18 17.08
N ILE A 50 9.56 -8.23 16.77
CA ILE A 50 10.06 -9.41 16.05
C ILE A 50 10.58 -9.01 14.66
N LEU A 51 9.85 -8.14 13.96
CA LEU A 51 10.24 -7.67 12.63
C LEU A 51 11.44 -6.73 12.68
N SER A 52 11.52 -5.82 13.65
CA SER A 52 12.67 -4.93 13.80
C SER A 52 13.95 -5.70 14.15
N ASP A 53 13.87 -6.67 15.07
CA ASP A 53 14.99 -7.55 15.42
C ASP A 53 15.49 -8.39 14.25
N ALA A 54 14.57 -8.89 13.41
CA ALA A 54 14.94 -9.70 12.25
C ALA A 54 15.48 -8.88 11.08
N TYR A 55 14.94 -7.70 10.81
CA TYR A 55 15.21 -6.95 9.57
C TYR A 55 15.87 -5.59 9.80
N TYR A 56 15.39 -4.81 10.78
CA TYR A 56 15.89 -3.46 11.02
C TYR A 56 17.26 -3.46 11.69
N TYR A 57 17.47 -4.27 12.72
CA TYR A 57 18.75 -4.30 13.43
C TYR A 57 19.82 -5.16 12.75
N SER A 58 19.53 -5.70 11.56
CA SER A 58 20.57 -6.36 10.77
C SER A 58 21.62 -5.34 10.33
N LYS A 59 22.89 -5.75 10.42
CA LYS A 59 24.05 -4.97 9.94
C LYS A 59 24.64 -5.54 8.66
N GLN A 60 23.98 -6.52 8.04
CA GLN A 60 24.50 -7.21 6.86
C GLN A 60 23.90 -6.57 5.58
N PRO A 61 24.65 -5.68 4.90
CA PRO A 61 24.21 -5.14 3.63
C PRO A 61 24.10 -6.24 2.57
N CYS A 62 23.14 -6.09 1.66
CA CYS A 62 22.92 -7.04 0.57
C CYS A 62 23.12 -6.37 -0.79
N THR A 63 22.37 -5.30 -1.09
CA THR A 63 22.43 -4.62 -2.39
C THR A 63 22.76 -3.15 -2.20
N PHE A 64 23.78 -2.65 -2.90
CA PHE A 64 24.16 -1.23 -2.86
C PHE A 64 23.55 -0.47 -4.04
N ARG A 65 23.07 0.76 -3.80
CA ARG A 65 22.53 1.64 -4.85
C ARG A 65 23.46 2.85 -5.02
N GLY A 66 24.29 2.82 -6.06
CA GLY A 66 25.27 3.88 -6.32
C GLY A 66 24.67 5.28 -6.48
N LYS A 67 23.47 5.39 -7.05
CA LYS A 67 22.79 6.68 -7.26
C LYS A 67 22.48 7.43 -5.96
N THR A 68 22.19 6.72 -4.88
CA THR A 68 21.80 7.31 -3.58
C THR A 68 22.86 7.12 -2.51
N GLY A 69 24.00 6.47 -2.83
CA GLY A 69 25.05 6.18 -1.84
C GLY A 69 24.63 5.25 -0.69
N HIS A 70 23.46 4.61 -0.76
CA HIS A 70 22.88 3.81 0.32
C HIS A 70 22.74 2.33 -0.06
N TYR A 71 22.81 1.45 0.95
CA TYR A 71 22.42 0.06 0.77
C TYR A 71 20.90 -0.02 0.64
N HIS A 72 20.45 -0.52 -0.52
CA HIS A 72 19.05 -0.69 -0.87
C HIS A 72 18.37 -1.79 -0.05
N SER A 73 19.11 -2.82 0.35
CA SER A 73 18.55 -3.94 1.10
C SER A 73 19.56 -4.58 2.06
N LEU A 74 19.03 -5.23 3.10
CA LEU A 74 19.78 -5.98 4.10
C LEU A 74 19.45 -7.47 4.07
N ILE A 75 20.39 -8.29 4.53
CA ILE A 75 20.17 -9.70 4.84
C ILE A 75 19.59 -9.78 6.25
N PRO A 76 18.44 -10.46 6.49
CA PRO A 76 17.88 -10.55 7.83
C PRO A 76 18.79 -11.32 8.80
N VAL A 77 18.71 -11.00 10.08
CA VAL A 77 19.38 -11.75 11.15
C VAL A 77 18.87 -13.20 11.13
N LYS A 78 19.80 -14.15 11.32
CA LYS A 78 19.48 -15.57 11.26
C LYS A 78 18.53 -16.00 12.40
N ASP A 79 17.67 -16.96 12.09
CA ASP A 79 16.62 -17.44 13.01
C ASP A 79 17.18 -18.11 14.27
N ASP A 80 18.35 -18.74 14.19
CA ASP A 80 19.04 -19.37 15.32
C ASP A 80 19.49 -18.34 16.36
N VAL A 81 20.06 -17.21 15.91
CA VAL A 81 20.48 -16.10 16.76
C VAL A 81 19.27 -15.50 17.48
N LEU A 82 18.17 -15.28 16.76
CA LEU A 82 16.96 -14.70 17.35
C LEU A 82 16.23 -15.70 18.25
N ALA A 83 16.12 -16.97 17.87
CA ALA A 83 15.53 -18.00 18.73
C ALA A 83 16.24 -18.07 20.09
N LYS A 84 17.58 -17.98 20.10
CA LYS A 84 18.37 -17.86 21.33
C LYS A 84 18.06 -16.59 22.11
N LYS A 85 17.97 -15.43 21.43
CA LYS A 85 17.61 -14.14 22.06
C LYS A 85 16.25 -14.20 22.77
N TYR A 86 15.26 -14.84 22.15
CA TYR A 86 13.89 -14.94 22.66
C TYR A 86 13.66 -16.14 23.60
N GLY A 87 14.67 -16.99 23.83
CA GLY A 87 14.53 -18.18 24.69
C GLY A 87 13.54 -19.21 24.13
N VAL A 88 13.42 -19.33 22.81
CA VAL A 88 12.48 -20.24 22.14
C VAL A 88 13.21 -21.17 21.16
N THR A 89 12.53 -22.20 20.68
CA THR A 89 13.05 -23.05 19.59
C THR A 89 13.08 -22.28 18.27
N ILE A 90 13.96 -22.72 17.35
CA ILE A 90 14.08 -22.13 16.00
C ILE A 90 12.73 -22.15 15.27
N ASP A 91 12.00 -23.26 15.34
CA ASP A 91 10.72 -23.40 14.66
C ASP A 91 9.63 -22.51 15.27
N ARG A 92 9.65 -22.34 16.61
CA ARG A 92 8.76 -21.40 17.27
C ARG A 92 9.04 -19.96 16.85
N PHE A 93 10.32 -19.56 16.81
CA PHE A 93 10.70 -18.23 16.32
C PHE A 93 10.30 -18.01 14.86
N ARG A 94 10.55 -19.01 13.99
CA ARG A 94 10.12 -18.98 12.58
C ARG A 94 8.61 -18.74 12.45
N ASN A 95 7.80 -19.44 13.25
CA ASN A 95 6.36 -19.27 13.23
C ASN A 95 5.95 -17.88 13.74
N MET A 96 6.54 -17.38 14.83
CA MET A 96 6.30 -16.02 15.34
C MET A 96 6.60 -14.96 14.29
N ARG A 97 7.76 -15.06 13.61
CA ARG A 97 8.13 -14.16 12.52
C ARG A 97 7.17 -14.26 11.34
N ARG A 98 6.74 -15.48 10.97
CA ARG A 98 5.78 -15.69 9.88
C ARG A 98 4.43 -15.01 10.19
N LEU A 99 3.94 -15.15 11.43
CA LEU A 99 2.70 -14.50 11.85
C LEU A 99 2.83 -12.98 11.80
N ALA A 100 3.91 -12.41 12.34
CA ALA A 100 4.16 -10.96 12.27
C ALA A 100 4.24 -10.45 10.81
N GLN A 101 4.86 -11.22 9.90
CA GLN A 101 4.88 -10.90 8.47
C GLN A 101 3.49 -10.94 7.83
N MET A 102 2.64 -11.90 8.25
CA MET A 102 1.25 -11.97 7.78
C MET A 102 0.42 -10.78 8.27
N SER A 103 0.58 -10.38 9.53
CA SER A 103 -0.05 -9.18 10.08
C SER A 103 0.36 -7.91 9.33
N LEU A 104 1.67 -7.75 9.06
CA LEU A 104 2.16 -6.66 8.22
C LEU A 104 1.55 -6.70 6.82
N LYS A 105 1.50 -7.88 6.17
CA LYS A 105 0.87 -8.03 4.85
C LYS A 105 -0.56 -7.52 4.87
N LYS A 106 -1.35 -7.96 5.86
CA LYS A 106 -2.75 -7.59 6.01
C LYS A 106 -2.90 -6.08 6.23
N ALA A 107 -2.09 -5.47 7.09
CA ALA A 107 -2.10 -4.03 7.31
C ALA A 107 -1.75 -3.25 6.03
N MET A 108 -0.74 -3.70 5.27
CA MET A 108 -0.40 -3.09 3.98
C MET A 108 -1.54 -3.23 2.96
N GLN A 109 -2.20 -4.38 2.88
CA GLN A 109 -3.37 -4.57 2.01
C GLN A 109 -4.51 -3.64 2.41
N ASN A 110 -4.80 -3.51 3.71
CA ASN A 110 -5.83 -2.60 4.20
C ASN A 110 -5.55 -1.15 3.81
N ILE A 111 -4.30 -0.69 3.99
CA ILE A 111 -3.90 0.67 3.60
C ILE A 111 -4.00 0.86 2.08
N LEU A 112 -3.59 -0.14 1.29
CA LEU A 112 -3.71 -0.05 -0.16
C LEU A 112 -5.15 -0.06 -0.64
N ASN A 113 -6.06 -0.77 0.03
CA ASN A 113 -7.49 -0.67 -0.24
C ASN A 113 -7.98 0.75 0.11
N GLN A 114 -7.67 1.25 1.31
CA GLN A 114 -8.01 2.61 1.72
C GLN A 114 -7.47 3.71 0.77
N ILE A 115 -6.27 3.53 0.23
CA ILE A 115 -5.66 4.46 -0.76
C ILE A 115 -6.21 4.20 -2.17
N GLY A 116 -6.52 2.95 -2.49
CA GLY A 116 -6.92 2.49 -3.80
C GLY A 116 -8.37 2.80 -4.15
N ASP A 117 -9.20 3.11 -3.16
CA ASP A 117 -10.64 3.06 -3.36
C ASP A 117 -11.25 4.40 -3.77
N SER A 118 -10.57 5.55 -3.62
CA SER A 118 -11.09 6.85 -4.09
C SER A 118 -10.70 7.18 -5.54
N PHE A 119 -11.68 7.17 -6.44
CA PHE A 119 -11.51 7.56 -7.84
C PHE A 119 -12.64 8.45 -8.34
N GLN A 120 -12.39 9.20 -9.41
CA GLN A 120 -13.40 9.95 -10.14
C GLN A 120 -13.62 9.27 -11.49
N PHE A 121 -14.86 9.26 -11.97
CA PHE A 121 -15.15 8.86 -13.34
C PHE A 121 -14.95 10.04 -14.28
N ARG A 122 -14.26 9.83 -15.40
CA ARG A 122 -14.00 10.86 -16.42
C ARG A 122 -14.34 10.33 -17.79
N VAL A 123 -15.10 11.08 -18.57
CA VAL A 123 -15.31 10.81 -19.99
C VAL A 123 -14.51 11.81 -20.82
N ASN A 124 -13.79 11.31 -21.83
CA ASN A 124 -12.80 12.09 -22.59
C ASN A 124 -11.71 12.71 -21.69
N THR A 125 -11.09 13.81 -22.11
CA THR A 125 -9.94 14.40 -21.40
C THR A 125 -10.30 15.38 -20.29
N ARG A 126 -11.54 15.89 -20.22
CA ARG A 126 -11.88 17.06 -19.36
C ARG A 126 -13.20 16.97 -18.61
N LEU A 127 -14.09 16.03 -18.93
CA LEU A 127 -15.42 15.95 -18.32
C LEU A 127 -15.43 14.86 -17.25
N TYR A 128 -15.82 15.22 -16.05
CA TYR A 128 -15.87 14.32 -14.91
C TYR A 128 -17.30 14.14 -14.42
N LEU A 129 -17.60 12.95 -13.91
CA LEU A 129 -18.91 12.65 -13.34
C LEU A 129 -19.08 13.40 -12.01
N VAL A 130 -20.09 14.25 -11.96
CA VAL A 130 -20.43 15.06 -10.78
C VAL A 130 -21.59 14.42 -10.03
N ASP A 131 -22.67 14.05 -10.72
CA ASP A 131 -23.83 13.42 -10.06
C ASP A 131 -24.75 12.68 -11.06
N PHE A 132 -25.83 12.09 -10.55
CA PHE A 132 -26.86 11.39 -11.31
C PHE A 132 -28.22 12.07 -11.15
N ILE A 133 -29.00 12.14 -12.22
CA ILE A 133 -30.43 12.45 -12.17
C ILE A 133 -31.18 11.15 -12.39
N ASN A 134 -32.24 10.90 -11.60
CA ASN A 134 -33.06 9.70 -11.68
C ASN A 134 -32.25 8.39 -11.57
N GLN A 135 -31.34 8.33 -10.59
CA GLN A 135 -30.49 7.17 -10.36
C GLN A 135 -31.30 5.88 -10.19
N ASN A 136 -30.84 4.77 -10.79
CA ASN A 136 -31.49 3.45 -10.77
C ASN A 136 -32.85 3.39 -11.49
N THR A 137 -33.06 4.25 -12.49
CA THR A 137 -34.22 4.22 -13.38
C THR A 137 -33.79 4.09 -14.84
N ASN A 138 -34.72 3.75 -15.72
CA ASN A 138 -34.48 3.67 -17.16
C ASN A 138 -34.19 5.04 -17.81
N GLU A 139 -34.40 6.14 -17.09
CA GLU A 139 -34.18 7.52 -17.54
C GLU A 139 -33.00 8.18 -16.81
N GLN A 140 -32.05 7.38 -16.32
CA GLN A 140 -30.87 7.88 -15.62
C GLN A 140 -30.05 8.82 -16.52
N GLN A 141 -29.74 10.01 -16.00
CA GLN A 141 -28.89 10.99 -16.67
C GLN A 141 -27.62 11.24 -15.84
N TYR A 142 -26.53 11.57 -16.53
CA TYR A 142 -25.22 11.82 -15.94
C TYR A 142 -24.91 13.31 -15.98
N ILE A 143 -24.65 13.91 -14.82
CA ILE A 143 -24.19 15.29 -14.73
C ILE A 143 -22.67 15.28 -14.84
N LEU A 144 -22.15 16.00 -15.84
CA LEU A 144 -20.73 16.14 -16.10
C LEU A 144 -20.25 17.55 -15.78
N GLY A 145 -19.07 17.66 -15.19
CA GLY A 145 -18.47 18.93 -14.81
C GLY A 145 -16.95 18.88 -14.83
N THR A 146 -16.35 19.83 -14.12
CA THR A 146 -14.89 19.95 -14.00
C THR A 146 -14.33 18.94 -12.99
N LYS A 147 -12.99 18.83 -12.95
CA LYS A 147 -12.32 17.91 -12.02
C LYS A 147 -12.55 18.30 -10.56
N GLU A 148 -12.67 19.59 -10.29
CA GLU A 148 -12.87 20.17 -8.96
C GLU A 148 -14.27 19.89 -8.41
N GLU A 149 -15.26 19.78 -9.30
CA GLU A 149 -16.66 19.47 -8.97
C GLU A 149 -16.93 17.96 -8.95
N ALA A 150 -15.99 17.16 -9.45
CA ALA A 150 -16.18 15.74 -9.69
C ALA A 150 -16.37 14.94 -8.40
N ARG A 151 -17.40 14.09 -8.41
CA ARG A 151 -17.69 13.19 -7.30
C ARG A 151 -16.61 12.15 -7.18
N ILE A 152 -16.16 11.96 -5.94
CA ILE A 152 -15.21 10.93 -5.56
C ILE A 152 -16.01 9.69 -5.18
N PHE A 153 -15.63 8.57 -5.75
CA PHE A 153 -16.25 7.27 -5.57
C PHE A 153 -15.31 6.35 -4.81
N ASP A 154 -15.89 5.64 -3.85
CA ASP A 154 -15.50 4.41 -3.19
C ASP A 154 -15.46 3.18 -4.13
N GLN A 155 -14.43 2.33 -4.23
CA GLN A 155 -14.59 1.03 -4.89
C GLN A 155 -15.64 0.14 -4.18
N THR A 156 -15.87 0.36 -2.89
CA THR A 156 -16.92 -0.27 -2.08
C THR A 156 -18.32 0.29 -2.34
N GLU A 157 -18.44 1.42 -3.05
CA GLU A 157 -19.72 2.03 -3.44
C GLU A 157 -20.34 1.38 -4.70
N ASP A 158 -19.71 0.37 -5.30
CA ASP A 158 -20.23 -0.31 -6.50
C ASP A 158 -21.49 -1.12 -6.19
N LYS A 159 -22.63 -0.45 -6.27
CA LYS A 159 -23.94 -1.07 -6.10
C LYS A 159 -24.45 -1.51 -7.47
N GLN A 160 -24.91 -2.77 -7.55
CA GLN A 160 -25.62 -3.34 -8.70
C GLN A 160 -24.87 -3.28 -10.04
N GLY A 161 -23.54 -3.09 -10.06
CA GLY A 161 -22.74 -3.04 -11.28
C GLY A 161 -22.67 -1.68 -11.96
N LEU A 162 -23.12 -0.61 -11.29
CA LEU A 162 -23.09 0.77 -11.79
C LEU A 162 -21.72 1.17 -12.38
N PHE A 163 -20.63 0.75 -11.75
CA PHE A 163 -19.30 1.11 -12.23
C PHE A 163 -18.96 0.43 -13.55
N PHE A 164 -19.42 -0.80 -13.76
CA PHE A 164 -19.24 -1.50 -15.02
C PHE A 164 -20.02 -0.82 -16.15
N ASP A 165 -21.25 -0.38 -15.88
CA ASP A 165 -22.08 0.35 -16.85
C ASP A 165 -21.43 1.67 -17.25
N LEU A 166 -20.87 2.41 -16.29
CA LEU A 166 -20.13 3.65 -16.57
C LEU A 166 -18.90 3.39 -17.46
N LEU A 167 -18.16 2.30 -17.23
CA LEU A 167 -17.03 1.92 -18.08
C LEU A 167 -17.50 1.60 -19.52
N LEU A 168 -18.63 0.90 -19.69
CA LEU A 168 -19.22 0.62 -21.01
C LEU A 168 -19.64 1.90 -21.75
N LEU A 169 -20.07 2.93 -21.00
CA LEU A 169 -20.40 4.25 -21.54
C LEU A 169 -19.17 5.11 -21.88
N GLY A 170 -17.96 4.57 -21.71
CA GLY A 170 -16.70 5.23 -22.07
C GLY A 170 -16.11 6.12 -20.99
N PHE A 171 -16.54 5.96 -19.73
CA PHE A 171 -15.86 6.61 -18.61
C PHE A 171 -14.58 5.84 -18.25
N ASP A 172 -13.52 6.58 -17.99
CA ASP A 172 -12.29 6.10 -17.35
C ASP A 172 -12.37 6.31 -15.84
N LYS A 173 -11.78 5.39 -15.06
CA LYS A 173 -11.47 5.63 -13.65
C LYS A 173 -10.18 6.43 -13.52
N VAL A 174 -10.25 7.59 -12.88
CA VAL A 174 -9.11 8.44 -12.57
C VAL A 174 -8.90 8.45 -11.07
N SER A 175 -7.82 7.84 -10.60
CA SER A 175 -7.49 7.80 -9.16
C SER A 175 -7.34 9.20 -8.59
N VAL A 176 -8.00 9.44 -7.46
CA VAL A 176 -7.83 10.69 -6.70
C VAL A 176 -6.69 10.46 -5.72
N LYS A 177 -5.52 11.05 -6.02
CA LYS A 177 -4.48 11.18 -4.99
C LYS A 177 -5.04 12.13 -3.93
N GLN A 178 -5.50 11.60 -2.79
CA GLN A 178 -5.79 12.45 -1.64
C GLN A 178 -4.51 13.23 -1.31
N LYS A 179 -4.56 14.55 -1.47
CA LYS A 179 -3.56 15.43 -0.85
C LYS A 179 -3.80 15.32 0.65
N ASN A 180 -2.97 14.53 1.33
CA ASN A 180 -2.90 14.58 2.78
C ASN A 180 -2.61 16.03 3.18
N ILE A 181 -3.53 16.64 3.91
CA ILE A 181 -3.32 17.85 4.70
C ILE A 181 -2.52 17.45 5.94
#